data_AF-A0AAD7JXW4-F1
#
_entry.id   AF-A0AAD7JXW4-F1
#
_cell.length_a   1.000
_cell.length_b   1.000
_cell.length_c   1.000
_cell.angle_alpha   90.00
_cell.angle_beta   90.00
_cell.angle_gamma   90.00
#
_symmetry.space_group_name_H-M   'P 1'
#
loop_
_entity.id
_entity.type
_entity.pdbx_description
1 polymer ?
#
loop_
_entity_poly.entity_id
_entity_poly.type
_entity_poly.pdbx_seq_one_letter_code
_entity_poly.pdbx_strand_id
1 'polypeptide(L)'
;MGREIDASKCRSLHFHPLLLTPILLPRRRYIPGVMVEASGELFLPISVDDWELPNDSPAPADEENTDGPAPAADENDPGPFYVAPQAASRLPTARKIHPNPVVYLIHVVVLWLHTQFHLPFRACNALLAIFALAFQAGGAPITPPIRTTLPTIIHHLGAELSIQILPVCPSCLEVYPVSSPRDAICTKCSHPLFPTAPTSSQARNNTAPENPRLYLQFPTKSLAEQLATLLSTEGIETEIENSLGKAKARVPGVWKNIFDGKICQELPTAAGSRFFFPSEEEVAAGELRIGVTMGVDW
;
A
#
# COMPACT_ATOMS: atom_id res chain seq x y z
N MET A 1 55.38 34.59 -16.23
CA MET A 1 55.41 33.12 -16.19
C MET A 1 53.97 32.61 -16.21
N GLY A 2 53.39 32.49 -17.40
CA GLY A 2 52.05 31.91 -17.58
C GLY A 2 52.19 30.42 -17.93
N ARG A 3 51.41 29.56 -17.27
CA ARG A 3 51.28 28.15 -17.67
C ARG A 3 49.97 28.00 -18.43
N GLU A 4 50.11 27.72 -19.71
CA GLU A 4 49.08 27.31 -20.63
C GLU A 4 48.71 25.85 -20.30
N ILE A 5 47.43 25.59 -20.01
CA ILE A 5 46.92 24.23 -19.74
C ILE A 5 46.35 23.69 -21.05
N ASP A 6 47.05 22.70 -21.60
CA ASP A 6 46.78 22.03 -22.86
C ASP A 6 45.52 21.15 -22.75
N ALA A 7 44.45 21.55 -23.45
CA ALA A 7 43.14 20.89 -23.46
C ALA A 7 43.03 19.77 -24.52
N SER A 8 44.14 19.31 -25.11
CA SER A 8 44.11 18.38 -26.25
C SER A 8 44.16 16.88 -25.91
N LYS A 9 44.06 16.49 -24.63
CA LYS A 9 44.10 15.08 -24.19
C LYS A 9 42.76 14.53 -23.67
N CYS A 10 41.67 14.85 -24.36
CA CYS A 10 40.42 14.06 -24.24
C CYS A 10 40.60 12.73 -25.00
N ARG A 11 41.10 11.70 -24.30
CA ARG A 11 40.99 10.32 -24.77
C ARG A 11 39.51 9.95 -24.81
N SER A 12 39.03 9.62 -26.00
CA SER A 12 37.74 8.97 -26.21
C SER A 12 37.67 7.69 -25.38
N LEU A 13 36.96 7.73 -24.25
CA LEU A 13 36.55 6.54 -23.53
C LEU A 13 35.39 5.93 -24.33
N HIS A 14 35.73 4.94 -25.16
CA HIS A 14 34.74 4.02 -25.71
C HIS A 14 34.00 3.35 -24.54
N PHE A 15 32.78 3.81 -24.27
CA PHE A 15 31.82 3.09 -23.46
C PHE A 15 31.42 1.82 -24.23
N HIS A 16 32.01 0.70 -23.84
CA HIS A 16 31.45 -0.60 -24.17
C HIS A 16 30.07 -0.68 -23.52
N PRO A 17 29.00 -1.03 -24.27
CA PRO A 17 27.73 -1.38 -23.66
C PRO A 17 27.96 -2.67 -22.87
N LEU A 18 28.14 -2.55 -21.56
CA LEU A 18 27.97 -3.67 -20.66
C LEU A 18 26.51 -4.08 -20.80
N LEU A 19 26.31 -5.15 -21.56
CA LEU A 19 25.15 -6.02 -21.48
C LEU A 19 24.90 -6.26 -19.99
N LEU A 20 23.85 -5.60 -19.47
CA LEU A 20 23.16 -5.97 -18.24
C LEU A 20 22.67 -7.41 -18.44
N THR A 21 23.55 -8.36 -18.18
CA THR A 21 23.14 -9.71 -17.87
C THR A 21 22.27 -9.58 -16.61
N PRO A 22 21.01 -10.04 -16.64
CA PRO A 22 20.21 -10.03 -15.44
C PRO A 22 20.95 -10.88 -14.41
N ILE A 23 21.48 -10.23 -13.37
CA ILE A 23 21.90 -10.94 -12.18
C ILE A 23 20.62 -11.57 -11.66
N LEU A 24 20.45 -12.85 -11.94
CA LEU A 24 19.52 -13.73 -11.23
C LEU A 24 20.01 -13.79 -9.79
N LEU A 25 19.73 -12.73 -9.05
CA LEU A 25 19.74 -12.79 -7.59
C LEU A 25 18.76 -13.91 -7.23
N PRO A 26 19.16 -14.87 -6.38
CA PRO A 26 18.22 -15.87 -5.91
C PRO A 26 17.03 -15.12 -5.32
N ARG A 27 15.84 -15.37 -5.88
CA ARG A 27 14.56 -14.95 -5.30
C ARG A 27 14.49 -15.56 -3.90
N ARG A 28 15.02 -14.86 -2.89
CA ARG A 28 14.59 -15.07 -1.51
C ARG A 28 13.20 -14.48 -1.43
N ARG A 29 12.21 -15.35 -1.65
CA ARG A 29 10.84 -15.14 -1.20
C ARG A 29 10.91 -14.94 0.31
N TYR A 30 10.69 -13.72 0.76
CA TYR A 30 10.30 -13.48 2.14
C TYR A 30 8.78 -13.34 2.14
N ILE A 31 8.15 -14.37 2.69
CA ILE A 31 6.74 -14.48 3.03
C ILE A 31 6.73 -14.44 4.56
N PRO A 32 6.02 -13.52 5.22
CA PRO A 32 5.82 -13.66 6.65
C PRO A 32 4.81 -14.79 6.90
N GLY A 33 5.27 -15.84 7.59
CA GLY A 33 4.41 -16.73 8.38
C GLY A 33 3.64 -17.84 7.66
N VAL A 34 4.32 -18.86 7.11
CA VAL A 34 3.96 -20.30 7.25
C VAL A 34 5.25 -21.09 6.96
N MET A 35 5.77 -21.83 7.94
CA MET A 35 6.70 -22.93 7.64
C MET A 35 5.89 -24.09 7.05
N VAL A 36 6.02 -24.30 5.75
CA VAL A 36 5.88 -25.64 5.19
C VAL A 36 7.30 -26.10 4.89
N GLU A 37 7.85 -26.95 5.76
CA GLU A 37 9.02 -27.74 5.42
C GLU A 37 8.68 -28.59 4.20
N ALA A 38 9.26 -28.25 3.05
CA ALA A 38 9.31 -29.15 1.91
C ALA A 38 10.47 -30.14 2.13
N SER A 39 10.28 -31.09 3.05
CA SER A 39 10.96 -32.37 2.93
C SER A 39 10.44 -33.03 1.65
N GLY A 40 11.36 -33.41 0.76
CA GLY A 40 11.07 -34.13 -0.47
C GLY A 40 10.58 -35.56 -0.20
N GLU A 41 9.42 -35.68 0.42
CA GLU A 41 8.62 -36.89 0.34
C GLU A 41 7.68 -36.75 -0.86
N LEU A 42 7.69 -37.80 -1.68
CA LEU A 42 6.74 -38.01 -2.77
C LEU A 42 5.33 -37.86 -2.19
N PHE A 43 4.68 -36.72 -2.48
CA PHE A 43 3.25 -36.56 -2.26
C PHE A 43 2.55 -37.67 -3.04
N LEU A 44 2.06 -38.67 -2.31
CA LEU A 44 1.07 -39.59 -2.84
C LEU A 44 -0.13 -38.74 -3.30
N PRO A 45 -0.74 -39.06 -4.45
CA PRO A 45 -1.95 -38.39 -4.89
C PRO A 45 -3.01 -38.52 -3.78
N ILE A 46 -3.46 -37.38 -3.25
CA ILE A 46 -4.65 -37.33 -2.41
C ILE A 46 -5.79 -37.79 -3.33
N SER A 47 -6.34 -38.99 -3.06
CA SER A 47 -7.54 -39.47 -3.76
C SER A 47 -8.67 -38.53 -3.41
N VAL A 48 -9.22 -37.88 -4.43
CA VAL A 48 -10.31 -36.88 -4.32
C VAL A 48 -11.68 -37.57 -4.18
N ASP A 49 -11.70 -38.87 -3.87
CA ASP A 49 -12.87 -39.73 -4.03
C ASP A 49 -13.86 -39.73 -2.85
N ASP A 50 -13.72 -38.85 -1.85
CA ASP A 50 -14.57 -38.91 -0.63
C ASP A 50 -15.13 -37.54 -0.15
N TRP A 51 -15.23 -36.55 -1.05
CA TRP A 51 -16.10 -35.39 -0.82
C TRP A 51 -17.39 -35.55 -1.62
N GLU A 52 -18.20 -36.54 -1.26
CA GLU A 52 -19.60 -36.56 -1.65
C GLU A 52 -20.29 -35.35 -1.02
N LEU A 53 -20.34 -34.26 -1.78
CA LEU A 53 -21.22 -33.14 -1.49
C LEU A 53 -22.64 -33.68 -1.34
N PRO A 54 -23.37 -33.34 -0.26
CA PRO A 54 -24.76 -33.72 -0.09
C PRO A 54 -25.52 -33.42 -1.38
N ASN A 55 -26.21 -34.44 -1.88
CA ASN A 55 -27.02 -34.35 -3.08
C ASN A 55 -28.13 -33.31 -2.82
N ASP A 56 -27.88 -32.05 -3.24
CA ASP A 56 -28.81 -30.93 -3.16
C ASP A 56 -30.02 -31.25 -4.03
N SER A 57 -30.98 -31.95 -3.44
CA SER A 57 -32.32 -32.05 -3.99
C SER A 57 -32.87 -30.63 -4.13
N PRO A 58 -33.44 -30.26 -5.29
CA PRO A 58 -33.92 -28.91 -5.53
C PRO A 58 -34.95 -28.57 -4.46
N ALA A 59 -34.60 -27.61 -3.60
CA ALA A 59 -35.52 -27.06 -2.62
C ALA A 59 -36.78 -26.57 -3.36
N PRO A 60 -37.98 -26.79 -2.82
CA PRO A 60 -39.21 -26.28 -3.40
C PRO A 60 -39.08 -24.77 -3.61
N ALA A 61 -39.56 -24.28 -4.75
CA ALA A 61 -39.61 -22.88 -5.06
C ALA A 61 -40.53 -22.17 -4.05
N ASP A 62 -39.95 -21.66 -2.98
CA ASP A 62 -40.64 -20.81 -2.04
C ASP A 62 -40.98 -19.50 -2.77
N GLU A 63 -42.28 -19.25 -2.93
CA GLU A 63 -42.81 -18.01 -3.50
C GLU A 63 -42.27 -16.81 -2.71
N GLU A 64 -41.37 -16.09 -3.37
CA GLU A 64 -40.61 -14.96 -2.85
C GLU A 64 -41.56 -13.81 -2.48
N ASN A 65 -41.89 -13.74 -1.20
CA ASN A 65 -42.67 -12.67 -0.60
C ASN A 65 -41.86 -11.36 -0.70
N THR A 66 -42.19 -10.55 -1.69
CA THR A 66 -41.45 -9.36 -2.16
C THR A 66 -41.70 -8.12 -1.30
N ASP A 67 -41.94 -8.29 0.00
CA ASP A 67 -41.93 -7.21 0.99
C ASP A 67 -40.49 -7.02 1.51
N GLY A 68 -39.59 -6.64 0.59
CA GLY A 68 -38.24 -6.23 0.95
C GLY A 68 -38.29 -4.99 1.85
N PRO A 69 -37.43 -4.91 2.89
CA PRO A 69 -37.35 -3.72 3.74
C PRO A 69 -37.14 -2.48 2.86
N ALA A 70 -37.90 -1.42 3.15
CA ALA A 70 -37.79 -0.13 2.47
C ALA A 70 -36.30 0.23 2.29
N PRO A 71 -35.89 0.73 1.11
CA PRO A 71 -34.48 0.95 0.79
C PRO A 71 -33.83 1.67 1.97
N ALA A 72 -32.88 0.99 2.60
CA ALA A 72 -32.14 1.52 3.73
C ALA A 72 -31.60 2.89 3.32
N ALA A 73 -31.57 3.83 4.26
CA ALA A 73 -30.98 5.15 4.08
C ALA A 73 -29.75 5.07 3.17
N ASP A 74 -29.71 5.92 2.13
CA ASP A 74 -28.76 5.89 1.01
C ASP A 74 -27.42 5.25 1.39
N GLU A 75 -27.17 4.02 0.93
CA GLU A 75 -25.92 3.29 1.20
C GLU A 75 -24.68 4.09 0.74
N ASN A 76 -24.88 5.16 -0.04
CA ASN A 76 -23.86 6.08 -0.48
C ASN A 76 -23.62 7.28 0.45
N ASP A 77 -24.31 7.39 1.60
CA ASP A 77 -24.02 8.45 2.58
C ASP A 77 -22.61 8.23 3.16
N PRO A 78 -21.65 9.16 2.96
CA PRO A 78 -20.31 9.00 3.47
C PRO A 78 -20.33 8.85 4.99
N GLY A 79 -19.94 7.65 5.45
CA GLY A 79 -19.85 7.38 6.88
C GLY A 79 -18.91 8.35 7.60
N PRO A 80 -18.96 8.44 8.94
CA PRO A 80 -18.20 9.42 9.73
C PRO A 80 -16.67 9.29 9.58
N PHE A 81 -16.19 8.14 9.09
CA PHE A 81 -14.78 7.86 8.80
C PHE A 81 -14.37 8.19 7.37
N TYR A 82 -15.31 8.61 6.53
CA TYR A 82 -15.00 8.99 5.16
C TYR A 82 -14.14 10.24 5.15
N VAL A 83 -13.01 10.12 4.49
CA VAL A 83 -12.15 11.25 4.14
C VAL A 83 -12.07 11.26 2.63
N ALA A 84 -12.40 12.40 2.03
CA ALA A 84 -12.29 12.58 0.60
C ALA A 84 -10.87 12.19 0.16
N PRO A 85 -10.72 11.28 -0.82
CA PRO A 85 -9.41 10.88 -1.30
C PRO A 85 -8.62 12.12 -1.70
N GLN A 86 -7.44 12.31 -1.12
CA GLN A 86 -6.53 13.32 -1.61
C GLN A 86 -5.98 12.82 -2.95
N ALA A 87 -6.02 13.68 -3.97
CA ALA A 87 -5.46 13.35 -5.28
C ALA A 87 -4.02 12.86 -5.09
N ALA A 88 -3.72 11.69 -5.64
CA ALA A 88 -2.40 11.10 -5.52
C ALA A 88 -1.36 12.13 -5.98
N SER A 89 -0.51 12.57 -5.03
CA SER A 89 0.55 13.51 -5.36
C SER A 89 1.48 12.85 -6.36
N ARG A 90 1.58 13.41 -7.56
CA ARG A 90 2.50 12.90 -8.58
C ARG A 90 3.89 12.76 -7.99
N LEU A 91 4.50 11.59 -8.19
CA LEU A 91 5.84 11.33 -7.69
C LEU A 91 6.80 12.45 -8.16
N PRO A 92 7.58 13.03 -7.25
CA PRO A 92 8.49 14.09 -7.61
C PRO A 92 9.58 13.55 -8.54
N THR A 93 9.84 14.27 -9.63
CA THR A 93 10.93 13.91 -10.56
C THR A 93 12.26 13.89 -9.82
N ALA A 94 13.17 12.98 -10.18
CA ALA A 94 14.51 12.87 -9.58
C ALA A 94 15.22 14.24 -9.42
N ARG A 95 15.15 15.09 -10.46
CA ARG A 95 15.73 16.44 -10.47
C ARG A 95 15.09 17.40 -9.45
N LYS A 96 13.80 17.24 -9.14
CA LYS A 96 13.11 18.04 -8.10
C LYS A 96 13.55 17.62 -6.70
N ILE A 97 13.84 16.34 -6.50
CA ILE A 97 14.30 15.80 -5.21
C ILE A 97 15.72 16.28 -4.93
N HIS A 98 16.60 16.14 -5.92
CA HIS A 98 17.97 16.61 -5.84
C HIS A 98 18.56 16.82 -7.27
N PRO A 99 19.29 17.93 -7.54
CA PRO A 99 19.85 18.19 -8.87
C PRO A 99 20.97 17.21 -9.25
N ASN A 100 21.76 16.75 -8.28
CA ASN A 100 22.77 15.71 -8.49
C ASN A 100 22.12 14.30 -8.49
N PRO A 101 22.24 13.52 -9.59
CA PRO A 101 21.62 12.20 -9.70
C PRO A 101 22.19 11.16 -8.74
N VAL A 102 23.47 11.28 -8.36
CA VAL A 102 24.11 10.33 -7.41
C VAL A 102 23.48 10.45 -6.03
N VAL A 103 23.17 11.68 -5.59
CA VAL A 103 22.50 11.90 -4.30
C VAL A 103 21.05 11.38 -4.33
N TYR A 104 20.35 11.57 -5.45
CA TYR A 104 19.03 10.97 -5.61
C TYR A 104 19.09 9.44 -5.49
N LEU A 105 20.05 8.78 -6.15
CA LEU A 105 20.23 7.33 -6.03
C LEU A 105 20.56 6.91 -4.59
N ILE A 106 21.37 7.67 -3.86
CA ILE A 106 21.65 7.40 -2.44
C ILE A 106 20.36 7.47 -1.61
N HIS A 107 19.52 8.49 -1.82
CA HIS A 107 18.23 8.61 -1.14
C HIS A 107 17.33 7.41 -1.43
N VAL A 108 17.24 6.99 -2.70
CA VAL A 108 16.44 5.83 -3.12
C VAL A 108 16.98 4.54 -2.51
N VAL A 109 18.29 4.32 -2.51
CA VAL A 109 18.92 3.12 -1.91
C VAL A 109 18.68 3.08 -0.41
N VAL A 110 18.84 4.20 0.31
CA VAL A 110 18.60 4.22 1.76
C VAL A 110 17.12 3.98 2.08
N LEU A 111 16.19 4.55 1.31
CA LEU A 111 14.76 4.26 1.44
C LEU A 111 14.45 2.79 1.14
N TRP A 112 15.05 2.23 0.09
CA TRP A 112 14.89 0.83 -0.27
C TRP A 112 15.44 -0.10 0.82
N LEU A 113 16.61 0.21 1.38
CA LEU A 113 17.17 -0.54 2.50
C LEU A 113 16.28 -0.49 3.74
N HIS A 114 15.71 0.68 4.03
CA HIS A 114 14.76 0.84 5.13
C HIS A 114 13.51 -0.01 4.93
N THR A 115 12.93 -0.01 3.72
CA THR A 115 11.68 -0.72 3.42
C THR A 115 11.86 -2.23 3.25
N GLN A 116 12.94 -2.69 2.62
CA GLN A 116 13.16 -4.12 2.34
C GLN A 116 13.87 -4.88 3.47
N PHE A 117 14.79 -4.23 4.19
CA PHE A 117 15.57 -4.88 5.24
C PHE A 117 15.24 -4.35 6.64
N HIS A 118 14.16 -3.57 6.78
CA HIS A 118 13.72 -2.98 8.04
C HIS A 118 14.85 -2.24 8.77
N LEU A 119 15.73 -1.58 8.02
CA LEU A 119 16.88 -0.89 8.59
C LEU A 119 16.38 0.22 9.53
N PRO A 120 16.86 0.30 10.80
CA PRO A 120 16.31 1.25 11.76
C PRO A 120 16.66 2.70 11.37
N PHE A 121 15.77 3.63 11.70
CA PHE A 121 15.91 5.06 11.37
C PHE A 121 17.30 5.64 11.70
N ARG A 122 17.87 5.25 12.85
CA ARG A 122 19.21 5.70 13.27
C ARG A 122 20.31 5.25 12.31
N ALA A 123 20.23 4.01 11.81
CA ALA A 123 21.19 3.47 10.85
C ALA A 123 21.05 4.14 9.48
N CYS A 124 19.81 4.39 9.02
CA CYS A 124 19.57 5.16 7.80
C CYS A 124 20.16 6.57 7.88
N ASN A 125 19.96 7.29 8.99
CA ASN A 125 20.54 8.61 9.19
C ASN A 125 22.07 8.57 9.20
N ALA A 126 22.67 7.55 9.84
CA ALA A 126 24.11 7.36 9.84
C ALA A 126 24.66 7.11 8.42
N LEU A 127 24.01 6.26 7.62
CA LEU A 127 24.40 6.02 6.22
C LEU A 127 24.41 7.31 5.40
N LEU A 128 23.36 8.13 5.52
CA LEU A 128 23.26 9.41 4.82
C LEU A 128 24.37 10.39 5.24
N ALA A 129 24.67 10.45 6.54
CA ALA A 129 25.77 11.26 7.06
C ALA A 129 27.13 10.78 6.55
N ILE A 130 27.35 9.46 6.51
CA ILE A 130 28.59 8.86 5.97
C ILE A 130 28.77 9.25 4.50
N PHE A 131 27.73 9.13 3.67
CA PHE A 131 27.82 9.56 2.27
C PHE A 131 28.11 11.06 2.16
N ALA A 132 27.45 11.90 2.95
CA ALA A 132 27.70 13.34 2.96
C ALA A 132 29.17 13.67 3.30
N LEU A 133 29.72 13.03 4.34
CA LEU A 133 31.12 13.17 4.74
C LEU A 133 32.09 12.64 3.67
N ALA A 134 31.76 11.53 3.02
CA ALA A 134 32.58 10.97 1.94
C ALA A 134 32.70 11.93 0.75
N PHE A 135 31.61 12.58 0.34
CA PHE A 135 31.67 13.61 -0.72
C PHE A 135 32.47 14.84 -0.31
N GLN A 136 32.32 15.28 0.94
CA GLN A 136 33.11 16.40 1.47
C GLN A 136 34.61 16.06 1.50
N ALA A 137 34.97 14.89 2.01
CA ALA A 137 36.36 14.43 2.06
C ALA A 137 36.96 14.22 0.66
N GLY A 138 36.14 13.82 -0.32
CA GLY A 138 36.54 13.66 -1.72
C GLY A 138 36.73 14.98 -2.48
N GLY A 139 36.56 16.15 -1.84
CA GLY A 139 36.70 17.45 -2.50
C GLY A 139 35.58 17.77 -3.50
N ALA A 140 34.45 17.07 -3.41
CA ALA A 140 33.28 17.26 -4.26
C ALA A 140 32.10 17.77 -3.43
N PRO A 141 32.14 19.01 -2.90
CA PRO A 141 31.05 19.55 -2.10
C PRO A 141 29.78 19.62 -2.95
N ILE A 142 28.74 18.90 -2.53
CA ILE A 142 27.46 18.86 -3.24
C ILE A 142 26.60 20.03 -2.79
N THR A 143 26.07 20.79 -3.76
CA THR A 143 25.10 21.85 -3.53
C THR A 143 23.79 21.51 -4.27
N PRO A 144 22.64 21.44 -3.58
CA PRO A 144 22.44 21.56 -2.13
C PRO A 144 23.07 20.40 -1.33
N PRO A 145 23.29 20.54 -0.02
CA PRO A 145 23.84 19.47 0.80
C PRO A 145 22.91 18.24 0.84
N ILE A 146 23.49 17.06 1.02
CA ILE A 146 22.75 15.80 1.19
C ILE A 146 21.88 15.89 2.45
N ARG A 147 20.63 15.45 2.35
CA ARG A 147 19.72 15.35 3.50
C ARG A 147 20.14 14.18 4.38
N THR A 148 20.30 14.41 5.66
CA THR A 148 20.86 13.42 6.62
C THR A 148 19.80 12.67 7.43
N THR A 149 18.53 12.96 7.22
CA THR A 149 17.41 12.40 7.97
C THR A 149 16.47 11.64 7.05
N LEU A 150 16.21 10.36 7.38
CA LEU A 150 15.30 9.49 6.64
C LEU A 150 13.87 10.07 6.52
N PRO A 151 13.24 10.63 7.57
CA PRO A 151 11.90 11.21 7.44
C PRO A 151 11.82 12.31 6.37
N THR A 152 12.85 13.15 6.29
CA THR A 152 12.94 14.21 5.29
C THR A 152 13.08 13.64 3.89
N ILE A 153 13.81 12.53 3.73
CA ILE A 153 13.92 11.83 2.45
C ILE A 153 12.61 11.16 2.04
N ILE A 154 11.93 10.46 2.96
CA ILE A 154 10.62 9.84 2.71
C ILE A 154 9.63 10.89 2.20
N HIS A 155 9.54 12.02 2.91
CA HIS A 155 8.70 13.14 2.52
C HIS A 155 9.04 13.68 1.13
N HIS A 156 10.32 13.96 0.86
CA HIS A 156 10.74 14.50 -0.44
C HIS A 156 10.63 13.52 -1.60
N LEU A 157 10.75 12.22 -1.36
CA LEU A 157 10.52 11.18 -2.37
C LEU A 157 9.03 10.97 -2.65
N GLY A 158 8.14 11.55 -1.85
CA GLY A 158 6.71 11.23 -1.91
C GLY A 158 6.44 9.77 -1.53
N ALA A 159 7.32 9.17 -0.73
CA ALA A 159 7.19 7.79 -0.25
C ALA A 159 6.46 7.71 1.11
N GLU A 160 5.91 8.84 1.57
CA GLU A 160 5.15 8.90 2.81
C GLU A 160 3.82 8.18 2.62
N LEU A 161 3.59 7.16 3.44
CA LEU A 161 2.29 6.48 3.46
C LEU A 161 1.30 7.43 4.11
N SER A 162 0.30 7.87 3.34
CA SER A 162 -0.85 8.62 3.85
C SER A 162 -1.69 7.70 4.73
N ILE A 163 -1.34 7.62 6.01
CA ILE A 163 -2.04 6.83 7.01
C ILE A 163 -2.78 7.79 7.91
N GLN A 164 -4.08 7.59 8.03
CA GLN A 164 -4.90 8.33 8.98
C GLN A 164 -4.75 7.68 10.36
N ILE A 165 -4.59 8.49 11.40
CA ILE A 165 -4.51 7.99 12.77
C ILE A 165 -5.85 8.23 13.45
N LEU A 166 -6.61 7.17 13.68
CA LEU A 166 -7.91 7.25 14.33
C LEU A 166 -7.78 7.18 15.86
N PRO A 167 -8.51 8.01 16.63
CA PRO A 167 -8.69 7.84 18.05
C PRO A 167 -9.35 6.49 18.37
N VAL A 168 -8.83 5.80 19.38
CA VAL A 168 -9.45 4.60 19.93
C VAL A 168 -9.70 4.78 21.43
N CYS A 169 -10.89 4.43 21.89
CA CYS A 169 -11.18 4.40 23.31
C CYS A 169 -10.31 3.32 23.99
N PRO A 170 -9.48 3.66 25.00
CA PRO A 170 -8.63 2.67 25.65
C PRO A 170 -9.41 1.65 26.50
N SER A 171 -10.67 1.94 26.84
CA SER A 171 -11.49 1.07 27.69
C SER A 171 -12.31 0.06 26.90
N CYS A 172 -12.99 0.47 25.83
CA CYS A 172 -13.88 -0.41 25.06
C CYS A 172 -13.42 -0.66 23.62
N LEU A 173 -12.28 -0.09 23.22
CA LEU A 173 -11.67 -0.21 21.88
C LEU A 173 -12.53 0.36 20.74
N GLU A 174 -13.55 1.16 21.05
CA GLU A 174 -14.35 1.85 20.03
C GLU A 174 -13.49 2.86 19.27
N VAL A 175 -13.56 2.82 17.94
CA VAL A 175 -12.83 3.71 17.03
C VAL A 175 -13.66 4.95 16.73
N TYR A 176 -13.02 6.11 16.70
CA TYR A 176 -13.65 7.41 16.47
C TYR A 176 -13.05 8.11 15.24
N PRO A 177 -13.81 9.00 14.58
CA PRO A 177 -13.32 9.69 13.38
C PRO A 177 -12.23 10.72 13.73
N VAL A 178 -11.38 11.05 12.76
CA VAL A 178 -10.30 12.05 12.91
C VAL A 178 -10.85 13.43 13.30
N SER A 179 -12.09 13.74 12.90
CA SER A 179 -12.80 14.99 13.21
C SER A 179 -13.27 15.10 14.66
N SER A 180 -13.04 14.08 15.49
CA SER A 180 -13.44 14.08 16.90
C SER A 180 -12.78 15.25 17.65
N PRO A 181 -13.55 16.01 18.45
CA PRO A 181 -12.99 17.12 19.21
C PRO A 181 -12.02 16.62 20.29
N ARG A 182 -11.12 17.50 20.74
CA ARG A 182 -10.01 17.12 21.65
C ARG A 182 -10.47 16.77 23.07
N ASP A 183 -11.64 17.24 23.44
CA ASP A 183 -12.34 16.93 24.68
C ASP A 183 -13.37 15.81 24.48
N ALA A 184 -13.32 15.10 23.35
CA ALA A 184 -14.21 13.97 23.09
C ALA A 184 -14.06 12.89 24.15
N ILE A 185 -15.22 12.44 24.61
CA ILE A 185 -15.39 11.29 25.48
C ILE A 185 -16.02 10.15 24.69
N CYS A 186 -15.70 8.93 25.06
CA CYS A 186 -16.29 7.75 24.45
C CYS A 186 -17.81 7.74 24.68
N THR A 187 -18.57 7.60 23.61
CA THR A 187 -20.03 7.48 23.61
C THR A 187 -20.54 6.22 24.33
N LYS A 188 -19.73 5.16 24.43
CA LYS A 188 -20.11 3.89 25.08
C LYS A 188 -19.79 3.83 26.57
N CYS A 189 -18.62 4.34 26.98
CA CYS A 189 -18.13 4.19 28.36
C CYS A 189 -17.70 5.50 29.03
N SER A 190 -17.89 6.64 28.36
CA SER A 190 -17.53 7.98 28.84
C SER A 190 -16.04 8.20 29.16
N HIS A 191 -15.16 7.25 28.80
CA HIS A 191 -13.72 7.42 28.95
C HIS A 191 -13.20 8.52 28.01
N PRO A 192 -12.34 9.46 28.47
CA PRO A 192 -11.74 10.47 27.59
C PRO A 192 -10.88 9.82 26.50
N LEU A 193 -10.97 10.31 25.27
CA LEU A 193 -10.17 9.80 24.14
C LEU A 193 -8.76 10.41 24.12
N PHE A 194 -8.61 11.58 24.74
CA PHE A 194 -7.37 12.35 24.81
C PHE A 194 -6.98 12.59 26.27
N PRO A 195 -5.67 12.67 26.59
CA PRO A 195 -5.20 13.05 27.90
C PRO A 195 -5.55 14.52 28.16
N THR A 196 -6.32 14.74 29.22
CA THR A 196 -6.74 16.07 29.68
C THR A 196 -5.71 16.73 30.59
N ALA A 197 -4.86 15.94 31.24
CA ALA A 197 -3.84 16.44 32.14
C ALA A 197 -2.58 16.90 31.36
N PRO A 198 -2.05 18.11 31.63
CA PRO A 198 -0.79 18.55 31.05
C PRO A 198 0.35 17.65 31.54
N THR A 199 1.29 17.33 30.65
CA THR A 199 2.51 16.63 31.06
C THR A 199 3.38 17.54 31.93
N SER A 200 4.28 16.95 32.73
CA SER A 200 5.17 17.73 33.61
C SER A 200 6.04 18.76 32.87
N SER A 201 6.39 18.50 31.61
CA SER A 201 7.08 19.46 30.74
C SER A 201 6.16 20.58 30.25
N GLN A 202 4.90 20.27 29.91
CA GLN A 202 3.91 21.27 29.49
C GLN A 202 3.53 22.21 30.63
N ALA A 203 3.38 21.67 31.84
CA ALA A 203 3.11 22.47 33.03
C ALA A 203 4.21 23.50 33.31
N ARG A 204 5.49 23.17 33.00
CA ARG A 204 6.62 24.11 33.15
C ARG A 204 6.64 25.21 32.09
N ASN A 205 6.24 24.88 30.87
CA ASN A 205 6.31 25.81 29.74
C ASN A 205 5.01 26.61 29.51
N ASN A 206 3.97 26.36 30.31
CA ASN A 206 2.67 27.03 30.22
C ASN A 206 2.08 27.06 28.80
N THR A 207 2.44 26.07 27.97
CA THR A 207 2.04 25.98 26.58
C THR A 207 1.12 24.77 26.44
N ALA A 208 -0.14 25.02 26.09
CA ALA A 208 -1.06 23.95 25.75
C ALA A 208 -0.53 23.21 24.50
N PRO A 209 -0.51 21.87 24.48
CA PRO A 209 -0.09 21.15 23.29
C PRO A 209 -1.04 21.45 22.13
N GLU A 210 -0.47 21.90 21.02
CA GLU A 210 -1.23 22.14 19.79
C GLU A 210 -1.85 20.86 19.25
N ASN A 211 -1.31 19.67 19.57
CA ASN A 211 -1.90 18.38 19.21
C ASN A 211 -1.79 17.41 20.41
N PRO A 212 -2.87 17.20 21.19
CA PRO A 212 -2.85 16.26 22.29
C PRO A 212 -2.61 14.84 21.78
N ARG A 213 -1.71 14.12 22.44
CA ARG A 213 -1.38 12.74 22.07
C ARG A 213 -2.54 11.83 22.43
N LEU A 214 -3.09 11.12 21.46
CA LEU A 214 -4.13 10.09 21.68
C LEU A 214 -3.68 9.01 22.68
N TYR A 215 -4.60 8.53 23.53
CA TYR A 215 -4.33 7.41 24.44
C TYR A 215 -4.03 6.12 23.67
N LEU A 216 -4.87 5.82 22.69
CA LEU A 216 -4.71 4.68 21.79
C LEU A 216 -4.99 5.16 20.35
N GLN A 217 -4.21 4.65 19.42
CA GLN A 217 -4.16 5.08 18.03
C GLN A 217 -4.39 3.88 17.12
N PHE A 218 -5.26 4.01 16.13
CA PHE A 218 -5.46 3.01 15.09
C PHE A 218 -5.02 3.59 13.73
N PRO A 219 -3.84 3.22 13.23
CA PRO A 219 -3.42 3.61 11.89
C PRO A 219 -4.31 2.93 10.85
N THR A 220 -4.94 3.70 9.99
CA THR A 220 -5.81 3.19 8.92
C THR A 220 -5.51 3.85 7.59
N LYS A 221 -5.83 3.13 6.52
CA LYS A 221 -5.92 3.66 5.16
C LYS A 221 -7.13 3.02 4.51
N SER A 222 -8.09 3.82 4.08
CA SER A 222 -9.33 3.29 3.51
C SER A 222 -9.05 2.47 2.26
N LEU A 223 -9.91 1.49 1.97
CA LEU A 223 -9.80 0.70 0.75
C LEU A 223 -9.86 1.60 -0.50
N ALA A 224 -10.70 2.64 -0.48
CA ALA A 224 -10.78 3.63 -1.54
C ALA A 224 -9.44 4.35 -1.77
N GLU A 225 -8.75 4.81 -0.72
CA GLU A 225 -7.43 5.43 -0.84
C GLU A 225 -6.36 4.45 -1.35
N GLN A 226 -6.43 3.18 -0.91
CA GLN A 226 -5.51 2.14 -1.38
C GLN A 226 -5.71 1.85 -2.88
N LEU A 227 -6.96 1.66 -3.30
CA LEU A 227 -7.33 1.44 -4.70
C LEU A 227 -6.99 2.65 -5.56
N ALA A 228 -7.27 3.87 -5.11
CA ALA A 228 -6.90 5.10 -5.83
C ALA A 228 -5.38 5.19 -6.02
N THR A 229 -4.59 4.83 -5.01
CA THR A 229 -3.12 4.77 -5.11
C THR A 229 -2.69 3.73 -6.14
N LEU A 230 -3.28 2.53 -6.09
CA LEU A 230 -2.95 1.42 -6.99
C LEU A 230 -3.30 1.77 -8.44
N LEU A 231 -4.51 2.25 -8.69
CA LEU A 231 -5.01 2.63 -10.01
C LEU A 231 -4.27 3.84 -10.60
N SER A 232 -3.66 4.68 -9.76
CA SER A 232 -2.80 5.79 -10.24
C SER A 232 -1.44 5.32 -10.77
N THR A 233 -1.11 4.03 -10.68
CA THR A 233 0.17 3.48 -11.14
C THR A 233 0.13 3.30 -12.67
N GLU A 234 1.08 3.91 -13.37
CA GLU A 234 1.16 3.79 -14.83
C GLU A 234 1.26 2.31 -15.26
N GLY A 235 0.43 1.91 -16.23
CA GLY A 235 0.37 0.55 -16.77
C GLY A 235 -0.51 -0.43 -15.96
N ILE A 236 -1.01 -0.05 -14.79
CA ILE A 236 -1.85 -0.96 -13.99
C ILE A 236 -3.16 -1.31 -14.69
N GLU A 237 -3.74 -0.38 -15.44
CA GLU A 237 -4.97 -0.59 -16.21
C GLU A 237 -4.78 -1.70 -17.25
N THR A 238 -3.66 -1.66 -17.98
CA THR A 238 -3.30 -2.71 -18.96
C THR A 238 -3.10 -4.06 -18.28
N GLU A 239 -2.49 -4.09 -17.09
CA GLU A 239 -2.35 -5.34 -16.33
C GLU A 239 -3.71 -5.89 -15.84
N ILE A 240 -4.63 -5.01 -15.43
CA ILE A 240 -6.00 -5.40 -15.04
C ILE A 240 -6.74 -5.99 -16.26
N GLU A 241 -6.69 -5.32 -17.40
CA GLU A 241 -7.31 -5.79 -18.64
C GLU A 241 -6.71 -7.14 -19.10
N ASN A 242 -5.39 -7.26 -19.08
CA ASN A 242 -4.69 -8.52 -19.38
C ASN A 242 -5.08 -9.63 -18.41
N SER A 243 -5.24 -9.31 -17.12
CA SER A 243 -5.68 -10.26 -16.10
C SER A 243 -7.11 -10.74 -16.37
N LEU A 244 -8.01 -9.83 -16.76
CA LEU A 244 -9.38 -10.17 -17.16
C LEU A 244 -9.40 -11.06 -18.41
N GLY A 245 -8.56 -10.78 -19.40
CA GLY A 245 -8.40 -11.64 -20.58
C GLY A 245 -7.95 -13.05 -20.22
N LYS A 246 -7.01 -13.19 -19.26
CA LYS A 246 -6.58 -14.49 -18.73
C LYS A 246 -7.69 -15.22 -17.96
N ALA A 247 -8.50 -14.48 -17.20
CA ALA A 247 -9.65 -15.05 -16.49
C ALA A 247 -10.72 -15.60 -17.45
N LYS A 248 -10.89 -14.98 -18.63
CA LYS A 248 -11.81 -15.45 -19.68
C LYS A 248 -11.31 -16.72 -20.39
N ALA A 249 -10.00 -16.91 -20.51
CA ALA A 249 -9.38 -18.05 -21.22
C ALA A 249 -9.37 -19.37 -20.43
N ARG A 250 -10.51 -19.73 -19.83
CA ARG A 250 -10.66 -20.92 -19.00
C ARG A 250 -10.65 -22.21 -19.84
N VAL A 251 -10.07 -23.27 -19.28
CA VAL A 251 -10.22 -24.64 -19.77
C VAL A 251 -11.11 -25.41 -18.80
N PRO A 252 -12.26 -25.96 -19.24
CA PRO A 252 -13.11 -26.78 -18.38
C PRO A 252 -12.32 -27.90 -17.70
N GLY A 253 -12.53 -28.09 -16.39
CA GLY A 253 -11.83 -29.09 -15.57
C GLY A 253 -10.47 -28.65 -15.02
N VAL A 254 -9.96 -27.46 -15.37
CA VAL A 254 -8.66 -26.96 -14.87
C VAL A 254 -8.85 -25.67 -14.10
N TRP A 255 -8.50 -25.67 -12.82
CA TRP A 255 -8.58 -24.53 -11.91
C TRP A 255 -7.18 -23.92 -11.75
N LYS A 256 -6.99 -22.68 -12.20
CA LYS A 256 -5.72 -21.95 -12.19
C LYS A 256 -5.75 -20.70 -11.31
N ASN A 257 -6.91 -20.06 -11.15
CA ASN A 257 -7.05 -18.82 -10.40
C ASN A 257 -8.41 -18.74 -9.68
N ILE A 258 -8.60 -17.68 -8.89
CA ILE A 258 -9.82 -17.47 -8.09
C ILE A 258 -11.09 -17.32 -8.92
N PHE A 259 -10.97 -16.82 -10.16
CA PHE A 259 -12.10 -16.63 -11.09
C PHE A 259 -12.58 -17.95 -11.71
N ASP A 260 -11.83 -19.04 -11.55
CA ASP A 260 -12.31 -20.35 -11.94
C ASP A 260 -13.40 -20.86 -10.98
N GLY A 261 -13.45 -20.35 -9.74
CA GLY A 261 -14.44 -20.69 -8.72
C GLY A 261 -15.89 -20.40 -9.12
N LYS A 262 -16.83 -21.25 -8.68
CA LYS A 262 -18.28 -21.12 -8.94
C LYS A 262 -18.81 -19.74 -8.53
N ILE A 263 -18.44 -19.27 -7.34
CA ILE A 263 -18.88 -17.96 -6.83
C ILE A 263 -18.47 -16.84 -7.79
N CYS A 264 -17.20 -16.75 -8.20
CA CYS A 264 -16.77 -15.69 -9.10
C CYS A 264 -17.45 -15.74 -10.48
N GLN A 265 -18.00 -16.89 -10.89
CA GLN A 265 -18.67 -17.07 -12.18
C GLN A 265 -20.16 -16.82 -12.15
N GLU A 266 -20.78 -17.13 -11.02
CA GLU A 266 -22.23 -17.14 -10.89
C GLU A 266 -22.75 -16.04 -9.98
N LEU A 267 -21.88 -15.30 -9.27
CA LEU A 267 -22.26 -14.21 -8.38
C LEU A 267 -23.15 -13.21 -9.14
N PRO A 268 -24.46 -13.16 -8.83
CA PRO A 268 -25.37 -12.28 -9.55
C PRO A 268 -25.22 -10.85 -9.01
N THR A 269 -25.37 -9.87 -9.89
CA THR A 269 -25.63 -8.48 -9.52
C THR A 269 -27.09 -8.35 -9.06
N ALA A 270 -27.46 -7.19 -8.52
CA ALA A 270 -28.86 -6.87 -8.23
C ALA A 270 -29.77 -6.95 -9.48
N ALA A 271 -29.20 -6.81 -10.68
CA ALA A 271 -29.91 -6.95 -11.96
C ALA A 271 -29.93 -8.40 -12.49
N GLY A 272 -29.33 -9.37 -11.78
CA GLY A 272 -29.20 -10.76 -12.21
C GLY A 272 -28.09 -11.02 -13.23
N SER A 273 -27.32 -9.99 -13.65
CA SER A 273 -26.13 -10.16 -14.49
C SER A 273 -24.96 -10.74 -13.69
N ARG A 274 -23.91 -11.24 -14.33
CA ARG A 274 -22.73 -11.79 -13.61
C ARG A 274 -21.85 -10.66 -13.11
N PHE A 275 -21.55 -10.63 -11.81
CA PHE A 275 -20.75 -9.56 -11.19
C PHE A 275 -19.37 -9.44 -11.87
N PHE A 276 -18.53 -10.45 -11.87
CA PHE A 276 -17.16 -10.32 -12.43
C PHE A 276 -17.07 -10.32 -13.96
N PHE A 277 -18.21 -10.42 -14.66
CA PHE A 277 -18.27 -10.46 -16.11
C PHE A 277 -19.26 -9.40 -16.60
N PRO A 278 -18.91 -8.10 -16.48
CA PRO A 278 -19.79 -7.03 -16.96
C PRO A 278 -20.03 -7.16 -18.47
N SER A 279 -21.21 -6.73 -18.90
CA SER A 279 -21.58 -6.65 -20.31
C SER A 279 -20.72 -5.60 -21.04
N GLU A 280 -20.67 -5.67 -22.37
CA GLU A 280 -19.97 -4.64 -23.15
C GLU A 280 -20.57 -3.24 -22.96
N GLU A 281 -21.88 -3.16 -22.69
CA GLU A 281 -22.58 -1.91 -22.40
C GLU A 281 -22.16 -1.33 -21.03
N GLU A 282 -22.06 -2.16 -20.00
CA GLU A 282 -21.59 -1.77 -18.66
C GLU A 282 -20.14 -1.26 -18.72
N VAL A 283 -19.27 -1.97 -19.46
CA VAL A 283 -17.88 -1.53 -19.68
C VAL A 283 -17.83 -0.23 -20.49
N ALA A 284 -18.65 -0.07 -21.53
CA ALA A 284 -18.73 1.16 -22.31
C ALA A 284 -19.26 2.35 -21.51
N ALA A 285 -20.07 2.11 -20.48
CA ALA A 285 -20.49 3.10 -19.50
C ALA A 285 -19.39 3.48 -18.50
N GLY A 286 -18.22 2.83 -18.56
CA GLY A 286 -17.08 3.10 -17.69
C GLY A 286 -17.10 2.31 -16.37
N GLU A 287 -17.91 1.25 -16.28
CA GLU A 287 -17.95 0.42 -15.07
C GLU A 287 -16.69 -0.44 -14.93
N LEU A 288 -16.07 -0.40 -13.75
CA LEU A 288 -14.92 -1.22 -13.40
C LEU A 288 -15.24 -2.06 -12.16
N ARG A 289 -15.20 -3.39 -12.30
CA ARG A 289 -15.47 -4.34 -11.20
C ARG A 289 -14.18 -5.01 -10.76
N ILE A 290 -13.75 -4.72 -9.53
CA ILE A 290 -12.51 -5.24 -8.96
C ILE A 290 -12.85 -6.18 -7.80
N GLY A 291 -12.39 -7.42 -7.88
CA GLY A 291 -12.43 -8.34 -6.74
C GLY A 291 -11.34 -7.97 -5.74
N VAL A 292 -11.74 -7.56 -4.54
CA VAL A 292 -10.81 -7.28 -3.43
C VAL A 292 -10.85 -8.45 -2.46
N THR A 293 -9.68 -9.03 -2.18
CA THR A 293 -9.53 -10.03 -1.12
C THR A 293 -8.94 -9.35 0.11
N MET A 294 -9.59 -9.52 1.26
CA MET A 294 -9.14 -8.95 2.53
C MET A 294 -8.61 -10.08 3.40
N GLY A 295 -7.31 -10.04 3.70
CA GLY A 295 -6.68 -10.92 4.69
C GLY A 295 -6.62 -10.21 6.03
N VAL A 296 -7.10 -10.86 7.09
CA VAL A 296 -6.91 -10.41 8.47
C VAL A 296 -5.89 -11.34 9.10
N ASP A 297 -4.72 -10.79 9.45
CA ASP A 297 -3.71 -11.48 10.25
C ASP A 297 -3.92 -11.06 11.71
N TRP A 298 -4.20 -12.03 12.59
CA TRP A 298 -4.56 -11.81 13.99
C TRP A 298 -3.42 -12.09 14.97
#